data_AF-A0A7W8LF45-F1
#
_entry.id   AF-A0A7W8LF45-F1
#
_cell.length_a   1.000
_cell.length_b   1.000
_cell.length_c   1.000
_cell.angle_alpha   90.00
_cell.angle_beta   90.00
_cell.angle_gamma   90.00
#
_symmetry.space_group_name_H-M   'P 1'
#
loop_
_entity.id
_entity.type
_entity.pdbx_description
1 polymer ?
#
loop_
_entity_poly.entity_id
_entity_poly.type
_entity_poly.pdbx_seq_one_letter_code
_entity_poly.pdbx_strand_id
1 'polypeptide(L)'
;MLVIDPQDDGADPRQGTQLAQKLVDDGVVAVVGHQNSGVSIPASKIYNDAGVTMIPPSATNPVLTLQGYKVTYRLVGTDAQQGRALAGYAASDLKVKTVAVVDDATACVHGFADQFEKTAKS
;
A
#
# COMPACT_ATOMS: atom_id res chain seq x y z
N MET A 1 28.65 -7.91 4.43
CA MET A 1 28.13 -7.86 3.05
C MET A 1 26.63 -8.01 3.14
N LEU A 2 25.85 -7.17 2.45
CA LEU A 2 24.38 -7.32 2.39
C LEU A 2 24.04 -8.37 1.33
N VAL A 3 23.12 -9.28 1.65
CA VAL A 3 22.61 -10.31 0.73
C VAL A 3 21.12 -10.08 0.55
N ILE A 4 20.65 -10.20 -0.69
CA ILE A 4 19.23 -10.09 -1.02
C ILE A 4 18.64 -11.49 -1.10
N ASP A 5 17.51 -11.70 -0.41
CA ASP A 5 16.70 -12.91 -0.54
C ASP A 5 15.42 -12.58 -1.33
N PRO A 6 15.43 -12.77 -2.66
CA PRO A 6 14.30 -12.45 -3.51
C PRO A 6 13.19 -13.50 -3.38
N GLN A 7 11.96 -13.04 -3.16
CA GLN A 7 10.78 -13.89 -3.06
C GLN A 7 9.68 -13.38 -4.00
N ASP A 8 8.87 -14.28 -4.53
CA ASP A 8 7.70 -13.97 -5.36
C ASP A 8 6.43 -14.35 -4.62
N ASP A 9 5.63 -13.35 -4.24
CA ASP A 9 4.35 -13.54 -3.55
C ASP A 9 3.16 -13.76 -4.49
N GLY A 10 3.39 -13.73 -5.82
CA GLY A 10 2.36 -13.94 -6.84
C GLY A 10 1.21 -12.92 -6.79
N ALA A 11 1.39 -11.79 -6.10
CA ALA A 11 0.32 -10.87 -5.70
C ALA A 11 -0.84 -11.55 -4.94
N ASP A 12 -0.62 -12.74 -4.36
CA ASP A 12 -1.60 -13.49 -3.57
C ASP A 12 -1.37 -13.23 -2.07
N PRO A 13 -2.37 -12.73 -1.32
CA PRO A 13 -2.20 -12.43 0.10
C PRO A 13 -1.84 -13.64 0.99
N ARG A 14 -2.24 -14.87 0.61
CA ARG A 14 -1.92 -16.08 1.38
C ARG A 14 -0.48 -16.49 1.13
N GLN A 15 -0.02 -16.44 -0.11
CA GLN A 15 1.38 -16.70 -0.44
C GLN A 15 2.29 -15.64 0.20
N GLY A 16 1.92 -14.36 0.15
CA GLY A 16 2.68 -13.30 0.80
C GLY A 16 2.81 -13.45 2.31
N THR A 17 1.76 -13.90 3.01
CA THR A 17 1.86 -14.17 4.46
C THR A 17 2.75 -15.38 4.78
N GLN A 18 2.72 -16.43 3.96
CA GLN A 18 3.63 -17.57 4.10
C GLN A 18 5.10 -17.15 3.89
N LEU A 19 5.36 -16.32 2.87
CA LEU A 19 6.69 -15.79 2.59
C LEU A 19 7.17 -14.82 3.67
N ALA A 20 6.27 -14.00 4.22
CA ALA A 20 6.60 -13.13 5.34
C ALA A 20 7.06 -13.94 6.56
N GLN A 21 6.37 -15.04 6.88
CA GLN A 21 6.80 -15.95 7.94
C GLN A 21 8.15 -16.58 7.62
N LYS A 22 8.33 -17.10 6.39
CA LYS A 22 9.62 -17.67 5.96
C LYS A 22 10.77 -16.67 6.10
N LEU A 23 10.61 -15.43 5.65
CA LEU A 23 11.65 -14.39 5.74
C LEU A 23 12.00 -14.07 7.20
N VAL A 24 11.00 -14.03 8.09
CA VAL A 24 11.24 -13.91 9.54
C VAL A 24 12.04 -15.10 10.06
N ASP A 25 11.65 -16.32 9.70
CA ASP A 25 12.31 -17.56 10.14
C ASP A 25 13.75 -17.67 9.60
N ASP A 26 14.00 -17.17 8.39
CA ASP A 26 15.33 -17.07 7.77
C ASP A 26 16.21 -15.98 8.42
N GLY A 27 15.63 -15.18 9.33
CA GLY A 27 16.36 -14.20 10.13
C GLY A 27 16.73 -12.92 9.37
N VAL A 28 15.90 -12.49 8.41
CA VAL A 28 16.16 -11.23 7.71
C VAL A 28 16.13 -10.03 8.66
N VAL A 29 17.01 -9.06 8.41
CA VAL A 29 17.12 -7.85 9.26
C VAL A 29 16.09 -6.77 8.89
N ALA A 30 15.57 -6.80 7.67
CA ALA A 30 14.56 -5.90 7.14
C ALA A 30 13.94 -6.46 5.86
N VAL A 31 12.77 -5.94 5.47
CA VAL A 31 12.07 -6.32 4.24
C VAL A 31 11.82 -5.10 3.37
N VAL A 32 12.20 -5.20 2.10
CA VAL A 32 11.78 -4.26 1.04
C VAL A 32 10.68 -4.93 0.24
N GLY A 33 9.43 -4.58 0.54
CA GLY A 33 8.25 -5.27 0.04
C GLY A 33 7.12 -5.26 1.07
N HIS A 34 5.97 -5.85 0.78
CA HIS A 34 5.52 -6.38 -0.52
C HIS A 34 5.13 -5.25 -1.49
N GLN A 35 4.95 -5.57 -2.78
CA GLN A 35 4.64 -4.55 -3.79
C GLN A 35 3.19 -4.05 -3.71
N ASN A 36 2.24 -4.98 -3.54
CA ASN A 36 0.81 -4.71 -3.61
C ASN A 36 0.22 -4.48 -2.21
N SER A 37 -0.62 -3.46 -2.04
CA SER A 37 -1.30 -3.16 -0.78
C SER A 37 -2.03 -4.36 -0.17
N GLY A 38 -2.71 -5.17 -0.99
CA GLY A 38 -3.44 -6.36 -0.55
C GLY A 38 -2.56 -7.45 0.07
N VAL A 39 -1.27 -7.48 -0.28
CA VAL A 39 -0.27 -8.39 0.28
C VAL A 39 0.47 -7.74 1.45
N SER A 40 0.87 -6.47 1.30
CA SER A 40 1.61 -5.73 2.32
C SER A 40 0.83 -5.58 3.62
N ILE A 41 -0.49 -5.37 3.56
CA ILE A 41 -1.34 -5.19 4.76
C ILE A 41 -1.28 -6.43 5.68
N PRO A 42 -1.66 -7.64 5.24
CA PRO A 42 -1.60 -8.81 6.12
C PRO A 42 -0.17 -9.21 6.49
N ALA A 43 0.80 -9.08 5.58
CA ALA A 43 2.21 -9.37 5.87
C ALA A 43 2.80 -8.44 6.95
N SER A 44 2.37 -7.18 6.98
CA SER A 44 2.88 -6.18 7.94
C SER A 44 2.67 -6.56 9.40
N LYS A 45 1.62 -7.34 9.70
CA LYS A 45 1.39 -7.85 11.04
C LYS A 45 2.48 -8.83 11.46
N ILE A 46 2.88 -9.75 10.58
CA ILE A 46 3.90 -10.77 10.86
C ILE A 46 5.25 -10.09 11.15
N TYR A 47 5.63 -9.12 10.32
CA TYR A 47 6.86 -8.36 10.54
C TYR A 47 6.81 -7.53 11.82
N ASN A 48 5.67 -6.90 12.14
CA ASN A 48 5.48 -6.19 13.40
C ASN A 48 5.63 -7.11 14.62
N ASP A 49 5.01 -8.28 14.60
CA ASP A 49 5.08 -9.24 15.70
C ASP A 49 6.52 -9.77 15.90
N ALA A 50 7.28 -9.90 14.80
CA ALA A 50 8.69 -10.30 14.82
C ALA A 50 9.68 -9.14 15.07
N GLY A 51 9.22 -7.89 15.10
CA GLY A 51 10.08 -6.70 15.21
C GLY A 51 10.94 -6.42 13.96
N VAL A 52 10.57 -6.97 12.81
CA VAL A 52 11.28 -6.77 11.53
C VAL A 52 10.70 -5.54 10.83
N THR A 53 11.58 -4.62 10.42
CA THR A 53 11.14 -3.43 9.67
C THR A 53 10.79 -3.76 8.23
N MET A 54 9.65 -3.26 7.76
CA MET A 54 9.24 -3.37 6.37
C MET A 54 9.08 -2.00 5.70
N ILE A 55 9.49 -1.92 4.44
CA ILE A 55 9.29 -0.76 3.56
C ILE A 55 8.80 -1.26 2.20
N PRO A 56 7.49 -1.20 1.91
CA PRO A 56 6.96 -1.54 0.60
C PRO A 56 7.23 -0.39 -0.40
N PRO A 57 7.66 -0.72 -1.64
CA PRO A 57 8.05 0.29 -2.62
C PRO A 57 6.85 1.04 -3.23
N SER A 58 5.67 0.43 -3.29
CA SER A 58 4.52 0.98 -4.05
C SER A 58 3.15 0.82 -3.37
N ALA A 59 3.07 0.26 -2.16
CA ALA A 59 1.78 0.07 -1.51
C ALA A 59 1.16 1.42 -1.08
N THR A 60 0.10 1.83 -1.75
CA THR A 60 -0.50 3.16 -1.58
C THR A 60 -1.66 3.18 -0.58
N ASN A 61 -2.28 2.04 -0.28
CA ASN A 61 -3.47 1.99 0.58
C ASN A 61 -3.15 2.52 1.99
N PRO A 62 -3.89 3.52 2.50
CA PRO A 62 -3.57 4.16 3.77
C PRO A 62 -3.69 3.21 4.96
N VAL A 63 -4.49 2.15 4.88
CA VAL A 63 -4.66 1.15 5.94
C VAL A 63 -3.31 0.60 6.38
N LEU A 64 -2.39 0.35 5.44
CA LEU A 64 -1.07 -0.20 5.73
C LEU A 64 -0.37 0.49 6.91
N THR A 65 -0.35 1.83 6.93
CA THR A 65 0.28 2.62 8.00
C THR A 65 -0.68 3.07 9.10
N LEU A 66 -1.99 3.01 8.87
CA LEU A 66 -2.99 3.34 9.90
C LEU A 66 -3.21 2.20 10.91
N GLN A 67 -2.62 1.02 10.68
CA GLN A 67 -2.64 -0.10 11.63
C GLN A 67 -1.85 0.16 12.93
N GLY A 68 -1.04 1.22 12.99
CA GLY A 68 -0.30 1.61 14.21
C GLY A 68 0.97 0.81 14.47
N TYR A 69 1.43 0.00 13.51
CA TYR A 69 2.68 -0.75 13.60
C TYR A 69 3.89 0.19 13.52
N LYS A 70 4.82 0.03 14.47
CA LYS A 70 6.00 0.89 14.60
C LYS A 70 7.10 0.58 13.58
N VAL A 71 7.00 -0.56 12.92
CA VAL A 71 8.02 -1.09 12.01
C VAL A 71 7.61 -1.01 10.53
N THR A 72 6.43 -0.43 10.25
CA THR A 72 5.86 -0.34 8.91
C THR A 72 5.96 1.08 8.40
N TYR A 73 6.85 1.30 7.44
CA TYR A 73 7.01 2.58 6.75
C TYR A 73 6.60 2.45 5.29
N ARG A 74 6.63 3.56 4.54
CA ARG A 74 6.25 3.58 3.11
C ARG A 74 6.97 4.72 2.41
N LEU A 75 7.34 4.47 1.14
CA LEU A 75 8.07 5.43 0.31
C LEU A 75 7.14 6.36 -0.48
N VAL A 76 5.92 5.90 -0.80
CA VAL A 76 4.97 6.59 -1.67
C VAL A 76 3.79 7.20 -0.90
N GLY A 77 3.21 8.27 -1.47
CA GLY A 77 2.02 8.94 -0.93
C GLY A 77 0.76 8.06 -0.91
N THR A 78 -0.19 8.34 -0.03
CA THR A 78 -1.41 7.53 0.13
C THR A 78 -2.41 7.76 -0.99
N ASP A 79 -3.26 6.78 -1.27
CA ASP A 79 -4.43 6.98 -2.14
C ASP A 79 -5.27 8.19 -1.66
N ALA A 80 -5.33 8.38 -0.33
CA ALA A 80 -6.01 9.51 0.28
C ALA A 80 -5.38 10.88 -0.04
N GLN A 81 -4.05 10.94 -0.20
CA GLN A 81 -3.34 12.16 -0.60
C GLN A 81 -3.45 12.37 -2.11
N GLN A 82 -3.23 11.31 -2.89
CA GLN A 82 -3.21 11.39 -4.35
C GLN A 82 -4.61 11.68 -4.92
N GLY A 83 -5.66 11.04 -4.40
CA GLY A 83 -7.05 11.28 -4.83
C GLY A 83 -7.51 12.72 -4.56
N ARG A 84 -7.11 13.31 -3.42
CA ARG A 84 -7.36 14.73 -3.12
C ARG A 84 -6.64 15.67 -4.08
N ALA A 85 -5.36 15.40 -4.36
CA ALA A 85 -4.57 16.21 -5.28
C ALA A 85 -5.18 16.19 -6.69
N LEU A 86 -5.60 15.00 -7.17
CA LEU A 86 -6.22 14.86 -8.49
C LEU A 86 -7.57 15.57 -8.57
N ALA A 87 -8.41 15.46 -7.53
CA ALA A 87 -9.69 16.17 -7.48
C ALA A 87 -9.49 17.69 -7.49
N GLY A 88 -8.52 18.19 -6.71
CA GLY A 88 -8.15 19.60 -6.68
C GLY A 88 -7.71 20.11 -8.06
N TYR A 89 -6.86 19.35 -8.75
CA TYR A 89 -6.40 19.67 -10.10
C TYR A 89 -7.55 19.69 -11.13
N ALA A 90 -8.44 18.69 -11.08
CA ALA A 90 -9.58 18.61 -11.97
C ALA A 90 -10.52 19.83 -11.82
N ALA A 91 -10.82 20.23 -10.58
CA ALA A 91 -11.70 21.36 -10.32
C ALA A 91 -11.01 22.72 -10.57
N SER A 92 -9.76 22.87 -10.14
CA SER A 92 -9.08 24.16 -10.06
C SER A 92 -8.31 24.52 -11.32
N ASP A 93 -7.66 23.56 -11.96
CA ASP A 93 -6.80 23.81 -13.12
C ASP A 93 -7.53 23.46 -14.42
N LEU A 94 -8.16 22.28 -14.47
CA LEU A 94 -8.88 21.82 -15.66
C LEU A 94 -10.30 22.39 -15.78
N LYS A 95 -10.87 22.91 -14.69
CA LYS A 95 -12.23 23.47 -14.62
C LYS A 95 -13.34 22.50 -15.06
N VAL A 96 -13.12 21.20 -14.92
CA VAL A 96 -14.14 20.19 -15.28
C VAL A 96 -15.22 20.09 -14.20
N LYS A 97 -16.47 19.92 -14.63
CA LYS A 97 -17.66 19.86 -13.73
C LYS A 97 -18.32 18.48 -13.70
N THR A 98 -17.95 17.61 -14.62
CA THR A 98 -18.52 16.27 -14.77
C THR A 98 -17.38 15.30 -15.02
N VAL A 99 -17.33 14.27 -14.20
CA VAL A 99 -16.29 13.23 -14.23
C VAL A 99 -16.98 11.88 -14.07
N ALA A 100 -16.46 10.87 -14.76
CA ALA A 100 -16.83 9.48 -14.52
C ALA A 100 -15.68 8.81 -13.76
N VAL A 101 -16.01 8.06 -12.71
CA VAL A 101 -15.05 7.28 -11.93
C VAL A 101 -15.29 5.80 -12.27
N VAL A 102 -14.23 5.10 -12.67
CA VAL A 102 -14.26 3.67 -12.97
C VAL A 102 -13.31 2.98 -12.01
N ASP A 103 -13.83 2.01 -11.25
CA ASP A 103 -13.10 1.22 -10.26
C ASP A 103 -13.17 -0.25 -10.67
N ASP A 104 -12.01 -0.91 -10.74
CA ASP A 104 -11.89 -2.34 -11.03
C ASP A 104 -12.04 -3.21 -9.76
N ALA A 105 -12.41 -2.58 -8.64
CA ALA A 105 -12.60 -3.16 -7.31
C ALA A 105 -11.32 -3.74 -6.68
N THR A 106 -10.14 -3.41 -7.22
CA THR A 106 -8.88 -3.75 -6.56
C THR A 106 -8.62 -2.81 -5.38
N ALA A 107 -8.01 -3.32 -4.30
CA ALA A 107 -7.83 -2.57 -3.06
C ALA A 107 -7.01 -1.26 -3.18
N CYS A 108 -6.23 -1.12 -4.25
CA CYS A 108 -5.51 0.12 -4.58
C CYS A 108 -6.45 1.13 -5.24
N VAL A 109 -7.16 0.71 -6.29
CA VAL A 109 -8.03 1.58 -7.10
C VAL A 109 -9.26 2.03 -6.32
N HIS A 110 -9.84 1.14 -5.52
CA HIS A 110 -11.02 1.45 -4.71
C HIS A 110 -10.77 2.60 -3.73
N GLY A 111 -9.68 2.54 -2.96
CA GLY A 111 -9.34 3.59 -1.98
C GLY A 111 -9.05 4.95 -2.64
N PHE A 112 -8.49 4.94 -3.83
CA PHE A 112 -8.22 6.14 -4.61
C PHE A 112 -9.51 6.76 -5.15
N ALA A 113 -10.36 5.94 -5.78
CA ALA A 113 -11.64 6.34 -6.37
C ALA A 113 -12.56 6.97 -5.31
N ASP A 114 -12.70 6.32 -4.16
CA ASP A 114 -13.46 6.81 -3.01
C ASP A 114 -12.99 8.19 -2.55
N GLN A 115 -11.67 8.38 -2.43
CA GLN A 115 -11.13 9.65 -1.96
C GLN A 115 -11.34 10.75 -3.01
N PHE A 116 -11.08 10.43 -4.28
CA PHE A 116 -11.31 11.36 -5.37
C PHE A 116 -12.78 11.82 -5.39
N GLU A 117 -13.73 10.88 -5.36
CA GLU A 117 -15.16 11.19 -5.37
C GLU A 117 -15.59 12.06 -4.19
N LYS A 118 -15.14 11.74 -2.97
CA LYS A 118 -15.42 12.55 -1.77
C LYS A 118 -14.94 13.99 -1.92
N THR A 119 -13.78 14.19 -2.55
CA THR A 119 -13.17 15.51 -2.73
C THR A 119 -13.76 16.25 -3.93
N ALA A 120 -14.15 15.55 -4.99
CA ALA A 120 -14.77 16.14 -6.17
C ALA A 120 -16.21 16.61 -5.90
N LYS A 121 -16.87 16.05 -4.88
CA LYS A 121 -18.22 16.43 -4.44
C LYS A 121 -18.26 17.58 -3.43
N SER A 122 -17.12 17.93 -2.81
CA SER A 122 -17.03 19.02 -1.82
C SER A 122 -16.85 20.38 -2.49
#